data_AF-A0A661KR05-F1
#
_entry.id   AF-A0A661KR05-F1
#
_cell.length_a   1.000
_cell.length_b   1.000
_cell.length_c   1.000
_cell.angle_alpha   90.00
_cell.angle_beta   90.00
_cell.angle_gamma   90.00
#
_symmetry.space_group_name_H-M   'P 1'
#
loop_
_entity.id
_entity.type
_entity.pdbx_description
1 polymer ?
#
loop_
_entity_poly.entity_id
_entity_poly.type
_entity_poly.pdbx_seq_one_letter_code
_entity_poly.pdbx_strand_id
1 'polypeptide(L)'
;MIEVNATIVLQVINFLVLVYILNRLLVKPVMKTINSRREYVEGKYSRVEELEKKREAELMKFQTEISKARREALKKRNEIKAAGEREREQLIEKASTEGEKIVESVRSNLSKEIVNVQRELEQKLEDMVLLVTEKVLGRKA
;
A
#
# COMPACT_ATOMS: atom_id res chain seq x y z
N MET A 1 32.16 14.58 -94.24
CA MET A 1 31.54 13.36 -93.66
C MET A 1 32.19 13.15 -92.31
N ILE A 2 31.42 12.77 -91.28
CA ILE A 2 32.02 12.38 -89.99
C ILE A 2 32.73 11.06 -90.27
N GLU A 3 34.04 11.12 -90.52
CA GLU A 3 34.84 9.92 -90.62
C GLU A 3 34.94 9.32 -89.23
N VAL A 4 34.23 8.20 -89.05
CA VAL A 4 34.29 7.40 -87.82
C VAL A 4 35.65 6.73 -87.79
N ASN A 5 36.65 7.46 -87.32
CA ASN A 5 38.01 6.99 -87.15
C ASN A 5 38.20 6.40 -85.75
N ALA A 6 39.13 5.44 -85.62
CA ALA A 6 39.44 4.75 -84.35
C ALA A 6 39.71 5.70 -83.17
N THR A 7 40.14 6.93 -83.46
CA THR A 7 40.36 8.01 -82.50
C THR A 7 39.09 8.45 -81.77
N ILE A 8 37.94 8.48 -82.46
CA ILE A 8 36.64 8.84 -81.84
C ILE A 8 36.23 7.73 -80.86
N VAL A 9 36.42 6.46 -81.23
CA VAL A 9 36.14 5.32 -80.35
C VAL A 9 37.03 5.39 -79.11
N LEU A 10 38.32 5.68 -79.28
CA LEU A 10 39.27 5.85 -78.18
C LEU A 10 38.87 7.02 -77.25
N GLN A 11 38.40 8.14 -77.82
CA GLN A 11 37.96 9.31 -77.05
C GLN A 11 36.67 9.03 -76.26
N VAL A 12 35.72 8.28 -76.83
CA VAL A 12 34.52 7.83 -76.10
C VAL A 12 34.90 6.90 -74.95
N ILE A 13 35.83 5.96 -75.16
CA ILE A 13 36.33 5.10 -74.07
C ILE A 13 36.99 5.93 -72.97
N ASN A 14 37.84 6.91 -73.33
CA ASN A 14 38.49 7.79 -72.35
C ASN A 14 37.46 8.59 -71.54
N PHE A 15 36.45 9.14 -72.20
CA PHE A 15 35.35 9.85 -71.54
C PHE A 15 34.57 8.94 -70.59
N LEU A 16 34.25 7.71 -71.00
CA LEU A 16 33.55 6.73 -70.14
C LEU A 16 34.39 6.34 -68.93
N VAL A 17 35.70 6.15 -69.10
CA VAL A 17 36.63 5.89 -67.98
C VAL A 17 36.65 7.07 -67.02
N LEU A 18 36.73 8.30 -67.53
CA LEU A 18 36.70 9.51 -66.71
C LEU A 18 35.37 9.63 -65.93
N VAL A 19 34.24 9.41 -66.58
CA VAL A 19 32.91 9.41 -65.94
C VAL A 19 32.81 8.33 -64.87
N TYR A 20 33.36 7.14 -65.13
CA TYR A 20 33.38 6.06 -64.14
C TYR A 20 34.19 6.45 -62.90
N ILE A 21 35.39 7.00 -63.10
CA ILE A 21 36.26 7.48 -62.03
C ILE A 21 35.56 8.60 -61.25
N LEU A 22 34.96 9.58 -61.94
CA LEU A 22 34.25 10.71 -61.33
C LEU A 22 33.04 10.24 -60.51
N ASN A 23 32.26 9.29 -61.03
CA ASN A 23 31.12 8.72 -60.33
C ASN A 23 31.57 7.96 -59.06
N ARG A 24 32.66 7.19 -59.16
CA ARG A 24 33.23 6.44 -58.03
C ARG A 24 33.84 7.37 -56.96
N LEU A 25 34.57 8.40 -57.37
CA LEU A 25 35.37 9.25 -56.47
C LEU A 25 34.64 10.49 -55.94
N LEU A 26 33.67 11.04 -56.66
CA LEU A 26 33.01 12.30 -56.27
C LEU A 26 31.52 12.09 -56.01
N VAL A 27 30.77 11.55 -56.97
CA VAL A 27 29.31 11.46 -56.86
C VAL A 27 28.89 10.56 -55.70
N LYS A 28 29.45 9.34 -55.60
CA LYS A 28 29.14 8.40 -54.52
C LYS A 28 29.44 8.93 -53.11
N PRO A 29 30.66 9.44 -52.79
CA PRO A 29 30.97 9.92 -51.44
C PRO A 29 30.21 11.19 -51.07
N VAL A 30 29.95 12.10 -52.02
CA VAL A 30 29.15 13.31 -51.76
C VAL A 30 27.71 12.92 -51.42
N MET A 31 27.08 12.05 -52.21
CA MET A 31 25.72 11.59 -51.93
C MET A 31 25.63 10.82 -50.61
N LYS A 32 26.63 9.98 -50.30
CA LYS A 32 26.73 9.29 -49.01
C LYS A 32 26.76 10.28 -47.84
N THR A 33 27.56 11.34 -47.94
CA THR A 33 27.66 12.35 -46.88
C THR A 33 26.35 13.11 -46.66
N ILE A 34 25.64 13.43 -47.75
CA ILE A 34 24.33 14.08 -47.68
C ILE A 34 23.31 13.15 -47.00
N ASN A 35 23.25 11.88 -47.40
CA ASN A 35 22.34 10.90 -46.81
C ASN A 35 22.66 10.65 -45.34
N SER A 36 23.93 10.47 -44.97
CA SER A 36 24.33 10.29 -43.57
C SER A 36 23.98 11.50 -42.71
N ARG A 37 24.11 12.73 -43.22
CA ARG A 37 23.65 13.93 -42.51
C ARG A 37 22.14 13.94 -42.32
N ARG A 38 21.39 13.58 -43.36
CA ARG A 38 19.92 13.51 -43.31
C ARG A 38 19.46 12.46 -42.29
N GLU A 39 19.99 11.25 -42.36
CA GLU A 39 19.71 10.15 -41.41
C GLU A 39 20.09 10.53 -39.97
N TYR A 40 21.22 11.20 -39.78
CA TYR A 40 21.64 11.65 -38.45
C TYR A 40 20.68 12.68 -37.85
N VAL A 41 20.19 13.61 -38.67
CA VAL A 41 19.24 14.64 -38.24
C VAL A 41 17.86 14.02 -37.99
N GLU A 42 17.32 13.26 -38.93
CA GLU A 42 16.03 12.56 -38.79
C GLU A 42 16.04 11.60 -37.59
N GLY A 43 17.14 10.84 -37.40
CA GLY A 43 17.32 9.95 -36.26
C GLY A 43 17.36 10.68 -34.92
N LYS A 44 17.93 11.89 -34.86
CA LYS A 44 17.87 12.73 -33.65
C LYS A 44 16.45 13.19 -33.35
N TYR A 45 15.70 13.66 -34.35
CA TYR A 45 14.31 14.07 -34.15
C TYR A 45 13.44 12.92 -33.68
N SER A 46 13.55 11.74 -34.32
CA SER A 46 12.83 10.54 -33.91
C SER A 46 13.17 10.13 -32.48
N ARG A 47 14.45 10.20 -32.09
CA ARG A 47 14.88 9.88 -30.72
C ARG A 47 14.36 10.87 -29.68
N VAL A 48 14.29 12.17 -30.02
CA VAL A 48 13.68 13.17 -29.14
C VAL A 48 12.19 12.90 -28.97
N GLU A 49 11.47 12.60 -30.05
CA GLU A 49 10.04 12.28 -29.99
C GLU A 49 9.78 11.01 -29.16
N GLU A 50 10.60 9.98 -29.33
CA GLU A 50 10.50 8.75 -28.53
C GLU A 50 10.77 9.01 -27.04
N LEU A 51 11.76 9.86 -26.72
CA LEU A 51 12.06 10.23 -25.35
C LEU A 51 10.93 11.05 -24.70
N GLU A 52 10.34 11.99 -25.44
CA GLU A 52 9.19 12.77 -24.95
C GLU A 52 7.98 11.85 -24.71
N LYS A 53 7.66 10.93 -25.64
CA LYS A 53 6.59 9.94 -25.43
C LYS A 53 6.86 9.03 -24.23
N LYS A 54 8.10 8.57 -24.04
CA LYS A 54 8.48 7.77 -22.87
C LYS A 54 8.33 8.55 -21.57
N ARG A 55 8.81 9.80 -21.54
CA ARG A 55 8.67 10.69 -20.39
C ARG A 55 7.18 10.88 -20.05
N GLU A 56 6.35 11.20 -21.03
CA GLU A 56 4.92 11.43 -20.81
C GLU A 56 4.22 10.16 -20.30
N ALA A 57 4.54 9.01 -20.88
CA ALA A 57 4.02 7.72 -20.40
C ALA A 57 4.47 7.40 -18.97
N GLU A 58 5.73 7.67 -18.61
CA GLU A 58 6.24 7.51 -17.24
C GLU A 58 5.56 8.47 -16.25
N LEU A 59 5.34 9.73 -16.64
CA LEU A 59 4.62 10.70 -15.83
C LEU A 59 3.17 10.26 -15.58
N MET A 60 2.47 9.78 -16.60
CA MET A 60 1.11 9.25 -16.44
C MET A 60 1.08 8.03 -15.51
N LYS A 61 2.03 7.10 -15.67
CA LYS A 61 2.17 5.94 -14.76
C LYS A 61 2.42 6.40 -13.33
N PHE A 62 3.35 7.32 -13.13
CA PHE A 62 3.70 7.85 -11.81
C PHE A 62 2.50 8.54 -11.14
N GLN A 63 1.77 9.38 -11.88
CA GLN A 63 0.54 10.02 -11.37
C GLN A 63 -0.53 8.98 -10.99
N THR A 64 -0.68 7.94 -11.80
CA THR A 64 -1.62 6.84 -11.54
C THR A 64 -1.23 6.07 -10.28
N GLU A 65 0.05 5.71 -10.13
CA GLU A 65 0.58 5.03 -8.96
C GLU A 65 0.43 5.88 -7.69
N ILE A 66 0.72 7.18 -7.73
CA ILE A 66 0.48 8.09 -6.60
C ILE A 66 -0.99 8.13 -6.23
N SER A 67 -1.89 8.25 -7.22
CA SER A 67 -3.32 8.27 -6.99
C SER A 67 -3.83 6.96 -6.38
N LYS A 68 -3.31 5.82 -6.86
CA LYS A 68 -3.59 4.49 -6.32
C LYS A 68 -3.09 4.36 -4.88
N ALA A 69 -1.83 4.69 -4.61
CA ALA A 69 -1.24 4.66 -3.27
C ALA A 69 -1.99 5.56 -2.28
N ARG A 70 -2.42 6.76 -2.69
CA ARG A 70 -3.26 7.65 -1.85
C ARG A 70 -4.61 7.01 -1.53
N ARG A 71 -5.27 6.41 -2.51
CA ARG A 71 -6.56 5.72 -2.30
C ARG A 71 -6.41 4.52 -1.37
N GLU A 72 -5.36 3.72 -1.54
CA GLU A 72 -5.06 2.58 -0.68
C GLU A 72 -4.73 3.02 0.75
N ALA A 73 -3.93 4.08 0.92
CA ALA A 73 -3.62 4.65 2.23
C ALA A 73 -4.87 5.18 2.94
N LEU A 74 -5.75 5.89 2.21
CA LEU A 74 -7.04 6.36 2.77
C LEU A 74 -7.94 5.19 3.16
N LYS A 75 -8.04 4.17 2.30
CA LYS A 75 -8.81 2.95 2.59
C LYS A 75 -8.27 2.26 3.84
N LYS A 76 -6.96 2.05 3.92
CA LYS A 76 -6.31 1.40 5.07
C LYS A 76 -6.48 2.20 6.35
N ARG A 77 -6.36 3.52 6.29
CA ARG A 77 -6.62 4.41 7.43
C ARG A 77 -8.06 4.28 7.92
N ASN A 78 -9.03 4.25 7.01
CA ASN A 78 -10.44 4.12 7.37
C ASN A 78 -10.74 2.72 7.95
N GLU A 79 -10.13 1.67 7.40
CA GLU A 79 -10.22 0.31 7.96
C GLU A 79 -9.65 0.24 9.38
N ILE A 80 -8.47 0.83 9.62
CA ILE A 80 -7.85 0.87 10.96
C ILE A 80 -8.74 1.64 11.94
N LYS A 81 -9.30 2.79 11.52
CA LYS A 81 -10.24 3.55 12.36
C LYS A 81 -11.48 2.73 12.69
N ALA A 82 -12.10 2.09 11.70
CA ALA A 82 -13.28 1.27 11.92
C ALA A 82 -12.99 0.05 12.80
N ALA A 83 -11.83 -0.58 12.65
CA ALA A 83 -11.39 -1.67 13.51
C ALA A 83 -11.18 -1.18 14.96
N GLY A 84 -10.52 -0.03 15.14
CA GLY A 84 -10.30 0.57 16.46
C GLY A 84 -11.59 0.97 17.16
N GLU A 85 -12.58 1.53 16.45
CA GLU A 85 -13.89 1.85 17.02
C GLU A 85 -14.64 0.58 17.44
N ARG A 86 -14.62 -0.49 16.62
CA ARG A 86 -15.23 -1.77 16.99
C ARG A 86 -14.55 -2.40 18.20
N GLU A 87 -13.22 -2.39 18.25
CA GLU A 87 -12.47 -2.92 19.37
C GLU A 87 -12.78 -2.13 20.65
N ARG A 88 -12.83 -0.80 20.55
CA ARG A 88 -13.25 0.07 21.65
C ARG A 88 -14.64 -0.28 22.15
N GLU A 89 -15.61 -0.43 21.26
CA GLU A 89 -16.99 -0.76 21.60
C GLU A 89 -17.08 -2.13 22.30
N GLN A 90 -16.39 -3.14 21.77
CA GLN A 90 -16.30 -4.47 22.40
C GLN A 90 -15.64 -4.42 23.77
N LEU A 91 -14.63 -3.57 23.96
CA LEU A 91 -13.91 -3.46 25.23
C LEU A 91 -14.78 -2.76 26.29
N ILE A 92 -15.54 -1.75 25.89
CA ILE A 92 -16.53 -1.08 26.75
C ILE A 92 -17.65 -2.06 27.13
N GLU A 93 -18.19 -2.82 26.17
CA GLU A 93 -19.25 -3.79 26.43
C GLU A 93 -18.80 -4.90 27.39
N LYS A 94 -17.58 -5.44 27.19
CA LYS A 94 -16.97 -6.41 28.10
C LYS A 94 -16.79 -5.83 29.49
N ALA A 95 -16.23 -4.62 29.60
CA ALA A 95 -16.02 -3.96 30.88
C ALA A 95 -17.35 -3.69 31.62
N SER A 96 -18.41 -3.31 30.90
CA SER A 96 -19.75 -3.12 31.47
C SER A 96 -20.31 -4.44 31.99
N THR A 97 -20.22 -5.51 31.20
CA THR A 97 -20.71 -6.85 31.56
C THR A 97 -19.95 -7.43 32.75
N GLU A 98 -18.62 -7.26 32.79
CA GLU A 98 -17.79 -7.67 33.92
C GLU A 98 -18.14 -6.85 35.17
N GLY A 99 -18.35 -5.55 35.04
CA GLY A 99 -18.81 -4.69 36.12
C GLY A 99 -20.14 -5.13 36.71
N GLU A 100 -21.12 -5.44 35.86
CA GLU A 100 -22.42 -5.97 36.27
C GLU A 100 -22.29 -7.31 37.01
N LYS A 101 -21.48 -8.24 36.49
CA LYS A 101 -21.19 -9.53 37.15
C LYS A 101 -20.54 -9.34 38.52
N ILE A 102 -19.62 -8.39 38.66
CA ILE A 102 -18.98 -8.08 39.94
C ILE A 102 -20.05 -7.60 40.93
N VAL A 103 -20.88 -6.64 40.54
CA VAL A 103 -21.95 -6.11 41.41
C VAL A 103 -22.94 -7.22 41.81
N GLU A 104 -23.34 -8.07 40.87
CA GLU A 104 -24.22 -9.21 41.15
C GLU A 104 -23.58 -10.21 42.11
N SER A 105 -22.29 -10.53 41.92
CA SER A 105 -21.55 -11.42 42.82
C SER A 105 -21.43 -10.86 44.24
N VAL A 106 -21.16 -9.54 44.36
CA VAL A 106 -21.08 -8.85 45.65
C VAL A 106 -22.44 -8.85 46.34
N ARG A 107 -23.53 -8.58 45.62
CA ARG A 107 -24.89 -8.65 46.17
C ARG A 107 -25.22 -10.06 46.65
N SER A 108 -24.91 -11.08 45.86
CA SER A 108 -25.14 -12.49 46.24
C SER A 108 -24.35 -12.88 47.49
N ASN A 109 -23.08 -12.48 47.56
CA ASN A 109 -22.24 -12.74 48.73
C ASN A 109 -22.75 -12.03 49.97
N LEU A 110 -23.14 -10.76 49.85
CA LEU A 110 -23.72 -9.99 50.94
C LEU A 110 -25.01 -10.62 51.47
N SER A 111 -25.91 -11.08 50.59
CA SER A 111 -27.12 -11.78 51.01
C SER A 111 -26.81 -13.06 51.78
N LYS A 112 -25.81 -13.85 51.35
CA LYS A 112 -25.36 -15.05 52.07
C LYS A 112 -24.76 -14.70 53.42
N GLU A 113 -23.97 -13.63 53.49
CA GLU A 113 -23.33 -13.17 54.71
C GLU A 113 -24.37 -12.69 55.75
N ILE A 114 -25.39 -11.94 55.31
CA ILE A 114 -26.52 -11.54 56.18
C ILE A 114 -27.23 -12.77 56.78
N VAL A 115 -27.52 -13.79 55.98
CA VAL A 115 -28.16 -15.02 56.45
C VAL A 115 -27.27 -15.77 57.46
N ASN A 116 -25.96 -15.82 57.21
CA ASN A 116 -25.02 -16.45 58.13
C ASN A 116 -24.92 -15.68 59.45
N VAL A 117 -24.85 -14.35 59.41
CA VAL A 117 -24.83 -13.48 60.60
C VAL A 117 -26.13 -13.62 61.41
N GLN A 118 -27.29 -13.69 60.75
CA GLN A 118 -28.57 -13.94 61.45
C GLN A 118 -28.55 -15.28 62.19
N ARG A 119 -28.08 -16.36 61.53
CA ARG A 119 -27.96 -17.68 62.16
C ARG A 119 -27.00 -17.66 63.35
N GLU A 120 -25.89 -16.94 63.24
CA GLU A 120 -24.91 -16.82 64.34
C GLU A 120 -25.46 -15.99 65.52
N LEU A 121 -26.28 -14.96 65.23
CA LEU A 121 -26.97 -14.18 66.26
C LEU A 121 -28.04 -15.01 66.98
N GLU A 122 -28.81 -15.83 66.26
CA GLU A 122 -29.79 -16.75 66.86
C GLU A 122 -29.11 -17.73 67.82
N GLN A 123 -27.98 -18.34 67.42
CA GLN A 123 -27.19 -19.22 68.30
C GLN A 123 -26.68 -18.49 69.54
N LYS A 124 -26.13 -17.28 69.39
CA LYS A 124 -25.67 -16.47 70.54
C LYS A 124 -26.82 -16.06 71.46
N LEU A 125 -28.01 -15.83 70.92
CA LEU A 125 -29.22 -15.56 71.69
C LEU A 125 -29.66 -16.78 72.49
N GLU A 126 -29.66 -17.97 71.90
CA GLU A 126 -29.94 -19.23 72.63
C GLU A 126 -28.95 -19.43 73.78
N ASP A 127 -27.65 -19.25 73.54
CA ASP A 127 -26.61 -19.35 74.57
C ASP A 127 -26.81 -18.31 75.70
N MET A 128 -27.15 -17.06 75.35
CA MET A 128 -27.44 -16.02 76.34
C MET A 128 -28.70 -16.30 77.14
N VAL A 129 -29.76 -16.80 76.51
CA VAL A 129 -30.99 -17.19 77.20
C VAL A 129 -30.68 -18.34 78.16
N LEU A 130 -29.92 -19.35 77.76
CA LEU A 130 -29.51 -20.45 78.64
C LEU A 130 -28.73 -19.93 79.86
N LEU A 131 -27.75 -19.04 79.65
CA LEU A 131 -26.98 -18.37 80.71
C LEU A 131 -27.84 -17.55 81.67
N VAL A 132 -28.81 -16.78 81.14
CA VAL A 132 -29.73 -15.99 81.98
C VAL A 132 -30.66 -16.90 82.76
N THR A 133 -31.19 -17.95 82.13
CA THR A 133 -32.10 -18.90 82.76
C THR A 133 -31.39 -19.67 83.87
N GLU A 134 -30.12 -20.06 83.66
CA GLU A 134 -29.26 -20.69 84.66
C GLU A 134 -28.97 -19.75 85.85
N LYS A 135 -28.74 -18.46 85.57
CA LYS A 135 -28.45 -17.44 86.59
C LYS A 135 -29.69 -17.00 87.38
N VAL A 136 -30.88 -17.03 86.79
CA VAL A 136 -32.16 -16.70 87.44
C VAL A 136 -32.75 -17.90 88.19
N LEU A 137 -32.62 -19.12 87.66
CA LEU A 137 -33.11 -20.34 88.32
C LEU A 137 -32.16 -20.90 89.39
N GLY A 138 -30.96 -20.34 89.53
CA GLY A 138 -30.06 -20.61 90.66
C GLY A 138 -29.66 -22.07 90.81
N ARG A 139 -29.68 -22.85 89.73
CA ARG A 139 -29.32 -24.27 89.74
C ARG A 139 -28.49 -24.60 88.50
N LYS A 140 -27.22 -24.94 88.75
CA LYS A 140 -26.36 -25.59 87.77
C LYS A 140 -27.07 -26.85 87.29
N ALA A 141 -27.29 -26.96 85.98
CA ALA A 141 -27.61 -28.20 85.31
C ALA A 141 -26.43 -28.54 84.39
#